data_AF-A0A8J5SS51-F1
#
_entry.id   AF-A0A8J5SS51-F1
#
_cell.length_a   1.000
_cell.length_b   1.000
_cell.length_c   1.000
_cell.angle_alpha   90.00
_cell.angle_beta   90.00
_cell.angle_gamma   90.00
#
_symmetry.space_group_name_H-M   'P 1'
#
loop_
_entity.id
_entity.type
_entity.pdbx_description
1 polymer ?
#
loop_
_entity_poly.entity_id
_entity_poly.type
_entity_poly.pdbx_seq_one_letter_code
_entity_poly.pdbx_strand_id
1 'polypeptide(L)'
;MAPCPLVHPLTVLGQHHVSPAPAPPAGQPWSLPLTFFDLVFWDFPPVQRLFFYDRADLGHDCAGLPPPGASSAQEERVSPEVAYTDGDSVRLTVAVSGDDFEDLACDHPRDTARLRPLLPPLPTHGNGSSLLSQDVLAIQKAVVDPTPPLFDRNVVRDGAGLREAFIRDHQDLAAAGDRRLDGWDLRRRPGVIVFATFRFTDELLRRLGRHVESETSARCSPYALACGAAWAGIVRARGGGDDTGGDAQFGFVTGCKPRTSPPIPSNYFGNCLGLCRVEAERSRLTAANAAAAIWSVIEGLSTEQGRALRNAREWVRGAREYAAARAVTVAGSPKLGVYAAAHFGAPWGRPRKVEIVSVERTGALALAESGRDGEGGIEVGLALPRGEMDVFRAFYRDLPLRLDPAAYRCREGKS
;
A
#
# COMPACT_ATOMS: atom_id res chain seq x y z
N MET A 1 -27.95 -6.09 17.51
CA MET A 1 -27.18 -5.94 16.25
C MET A 1 -26.88 -4.46 16.07
N ALA A 2 -25.67 -4.08 15.66
CA ALA A 2 -25.48 -2.73 15.12
C ALA A 2 -26.24 -2.64 13.78
N PRO A 3 -26.86 -1.51 13.42
CA PRO A 3 -27.46 -1.35 12.11
C PRO A 3 -26.38 -1.53 11.03
N CYS A 4 -26.70 -2.24 9.94
CA CYS A 4 -25.85 -2.21 8.77
C CYS A 4 -25.71 -0.75 8.30
N PRO A 5 -24.49 -0.28 7.97
CA PRO A 5 -24.32 1.07 7.47
C PRO A 5 -25.14 1.25 6.19
N LEU A 6 -25.76 2.41 6.05
CA LEU A 6 -26.49 2.79 4.85
C LEU A 6 -25.49 2.85 3.68
N VAL A 7 -25.64 1.93 2.74
CA VAL A 7 -24.88 1.94 1.49
C VAL A 7 -25.67 2.74 0.48
N HIS A 8 -25.20 3.94 0.16
CA HIS A 8 -25.80 4.77 -0.87
C HIS A 8 -25.48 4.18 -2.26
N PRO A 9 -26.44 4.15 -3.19
CA PRO A 9 -26.19 3.66 -4.54
C PRO A 9 -25.23 4.59 -5.29
N LEU A 10 -24.32 4.00 -6.06
CA LEU A 10 -23.44 4.72 -6.97
C LEU A 10 -24.12 4.89 -8.33
N THR A 11 -24.25 6.15 -8.77
CA THR A 11 -24.58 6.47 -10.16
C THR A 11 -23.27 6.61 -10.93
N VAL A 12 -22.98 5.64 -11.80
CA VAL A 12 -21.85 5.71 -12.72
C VAL A 12 -22.11 6.81 -13.75
N LEU A 13 -21.24 7.81 -13.81
CA LEU A 13 -21.28 8.89 -14.80
C LEU A 13 -20.56 8.51 -16.09
N GLY A 14 -19.47 7.74 -15.98
CA GLY A 14 -18.68 7.31 -17.11
C GLY A 14 -17.84 6.07 -16.80
N GLN A 15 -17.65 5.22 -17.80
CA GLN A 15 -16.69 4.12 -17.76
C GLN A 15 -15.76 4.26 -18.96
N HIS A 16 -14.47 4.26 -18.68
CA HIS A 16 -13.41 4.38 -19.66
C HIS A 16 -12.54 3.12 -19.60
N HIS A 17 -12.08 2.69 -20.76
CA HIS A 17 -11.25 1.50 -20.92
C HIS A 17 -9.81 1.94 -21.19
N VAL A 18 -8.88 1.54 -20.33
CA VAL A 18 -7.46 1.81 -20.48
C VAL A 18 -6.79 0.54 -20.97
N SER A 19 -6.59 0.45 -22.28
CA SER A 19 -5.88 -0.67 -22.91
C SER A 19 -4.36 -0.54 -22.76
N PRO A 20 -3.60 -1.64 -22.78
CA PRO A 20 -2.14 -1.61 -22.87
C PRO A 20 -1.64 -0.81 -24.08
N ALA A 21 -0.52 -0.11 -23.91
CA ALA A 21 0.10 0.72 -24.94
C ALA A 21 1.60 0.38 -25.07
N PRO A 22 2.11 -0.09 -26.23
CA PRO A 22 1.40 -0.26 -27.50
C PRO A 22 0.26 -1.29 -27.40
N ALA A 23 -0.68 -1.25 -28.35
CA ALA A 23 -1.65 -2.32 -28.52
C ALA A 23 -0.98 -3.53 -29.20
N PRO A 24 -1.36 -4.78 -28.87
CA PRO A 24 -0.84 -5.96 -29.55
C PRO A 24 -1.26 -5.99 -31.02
N PRO A 25 -0.51 -6.68 -31.89
CA PRO A 25 -1.00 -7.05 -33.21
C PRO A 25 -2.32 -7.83 -33.10
N ALA A 26 -3.33 -7.42 -33.87
CA ALA A 26 -4.67 -8.01 -33.80
C ALA A 26 -4.63 -9.54 -33.96
N GLY A 27 -5.23 -10.26 -33.00
CA GLY A 27 -5.31 -11.72 -33.00
C GLY A 27 -4.07 -12.46 -32.45
N GLN A 28 -3.02 -11.76 -31.99
CA GLN A 28 -1.88 -12.40 -31.31
C GLN A 28 -1.92 -12.07 -29.80
N PRO A 29 -1.97 -13.08 -28.89
CA PRO A 29 -1.88 -12.82 -27.46
C PRO A 29 -0.48 -12.28 -27.12
N TRP A 30 -0.43 -11.14 -26.44
CA TRP A 30 0.80 -10.64 -25.85
C TRP A 30 0.99 -11.27 -24.48
N SER A 31 2.15 -11.88 -24.27
CA SER A 31 2.58 -12.36 -22.96
C SER A 31 3.69 -11.46 -22.42
N LEU A 32 3.56 -11.08 -21.14
CA LEU A 32 4.60 -10.40 -20.37
C LEU A 32 5.06 -11.33 -19.22
N PRO A 33 6.24 -11.97 -19.32
CA PRO A 33 6.68 -12.92 -18.30
C PRO A 33 6.91 -12.28 -16.93
N LEU A 34 6.43 -12.96 -15.89
CA LEU A 34 6.67 -12.54 -14.52
C LEU A 34 8.12 -12.79 -14.12
N THR A 35 8.69 -11.76 -13.53
CA THR A 35 9.99 -11.78 -12.86
C THR A 35 9.79 -12.15 -11.39
N PHE A 36 10.89 -12.45 -10.68
CA PHE A 36 10.82 -12.67 -9.23
C PHE A 36 10.25 -11.45 -8.45
N PHE A 37 10.40 -10.23 -8.97
CA PHE A 37 9.82 -9.02 -8.37
C PHE A 37 8.29 -8.95 -8.48
N ASP A 38 7.68 -9.65 -9.44
CA ASP A 38 6.22 -9.74 -9.54
C ASP A 38 5.73 -10.93 -8.70
N LEU A 39 6.43 -12.07 -8.81
CA LEU A 39 6.08 -13.31 -8.09
C LEU A 39 6.06 -13.15 -6.57
N VAL A 40 6.92 -12.30 -5.98
CA VAL A 40 6.86 -12.07 -4.52
C VAL A 40 5.50 -11.54 -4.04
N PHE A 41 4.78 -10.81 -4.91
CA PHE A 41 3.46 -10.26 -4.63
C PHE A 41 2.31 -11.12 -5.16
N TRP A 42 2.57 -12.32 -5.69
CA TRP A 42 1.55 -13.18 -6.32
C TRP A 42 0.28 -13.29 -5.45
N ASP A 43 0.29 -14.03 -4.32
CA ASP A 43 -0.88 -14.19 -3.44
C ASP A 43 -1.36 -12.90 -2.70
N PHE A 44 -0.80 -11.73 -2.98
CA PHE A 44 -1.22 -10.49 -2.30
C PHE A 44 -2.48 -9.88 -2.95
N PRO A 45 -3.37 -9.25 -2.15
CA PRO A 45 -4.49 -8.52 -2.71
C PRO A 45 -4.01 -7.29 -3.49
N PRO A 46 -4.62 -6.96 -4.65
CA PRO A 46 -4.25 -5.77 -5.42
C PRO A 46 -4.52 -4.48 -4.63
N VAL A 47 -3.73 -3.44 -4.96
CA VAL A 47 -3.83 -2.14 -4.29
C VAL A 47 -4.98 -1.34 -4.89
N GLN A 48 -6.13 -1.34 -4.20
CA GLN A 48 -7.33 -0.61 -4.63
C GLN A 48 -7.37 0.77 -3.99
N ARG A 49 -7.52 1.82 -4.82
CA ARG A 49 -7.53 3.22 -4.38
C ARG A 49 -8.82 3.94 -4.76
N LEU A 50 -9.25 4.85 -3.89
CA LEU A 50 -10.28 5.84 -4.19
C LEU A 50 -9.66 7.23 -4.32
N PHE A 51 -10.23 8.03 -5.20
CA PHE A 51 -9.93 9.44 -5.42
C PHE A 51 -11.25 10.21 -5.27
N PHE A 52 -11.32 11.10 -4.29
CA PHE A 52 -12.52 11.89 -4.00
C PHE A 52 -12.36 13.28 -4.62
N TYR A 53 -13.34 13.71 -5.42
CA TYR A 53 -13.38 15.04 -6.04
C TYR A 53 -14.67 15.75 -5.66
N ASP A 54 -14.61 17.05 -5.42
CA ASP A 54 -15.80 17.85 -5.14
C ASP A 54 -16.68 17.94 -6.39
N ARG A 55 -17.99 17.85 -6.21
CA ARG A 55 -18.97 17.98 -7.29
C ARG A 55 -19.13 19.44 -7.73
N ALA A 56 -18.74 20.43 -6.92
CA ALA A 56 -18.70 21.84 -7.32
C ALA A 56 -17.80 22.07 -8.54
N ASP A 57 -16.75 21.25 -8.72
CA ASP A 57 -15.83 21.36 -9.85
C ASP A 57 -16.22 20.44 -11.04
N LEU A 58 -17.26 19.61 -10.88
CA LEU A 58 -17.84 18.80 -11.95
C LEU A 58 -18.85 19.63 -12.76
N GLY A 59 -18.32 20.49 -13.63
CA GLY A 59 -19.10 21.15 -14.68
C GLY A 59 -19.86 20.13 -15.56
N HIS A 60 -20.98 20.57 -16.14
CA HIS A 60 -21.87 19.75 -16.96
C HIS A 60 -21.29 19.35 -18.33
N ASP A 61 -20.17 18.62 -18.37
CA ASP A 61 -19.77 17.83 -19.54
C ASP A 61 -18.71 16.78 -19.17
N CYS A 62 -19.00 15.52 -19.47
CA CYS A 62 -18.04 14.40 -19.39
C CYS A 62 -18.17 13.58 -20.68
N ALA A 63 -17.66 14.12 -21.79
CA ALA A 63 -17.71 13.49 -23.11
C ALA A 63 -16.32 13.44 -23.75
N GLY A 64 -15.93 12.25 -24.21
CA GLY A 64 -14.79 12.05 -25.11
C GLY A 64 -13.61 11.28 -24.51
N LEU A 65 -13.50 9.99 -24.90
CA LEU A 65 -12.27 9.22 -25.23
C LEU A 65 -12.72 7.76 -25.59
N PRO A 66 -12.01 7.03 -26.50
CA PRO A 66 -12.64 5.93 -27.28
C PRO A 66 -12.60 4.50 -26.66
N PRO A 67 -13.50 3.58 -27.08
CA PRO A 67 -13.54 2.12 -26.77
C PRO A 67 -12.82 1.27 -27.88
N PRO A 68 -12.78 -0.11 -27.89
CA PRO A 68 -13.47 -1.16 -27.09
C PRO A 68 -12.47 -2.19 -26.45
N GLY A 69 -12.65 -3.52 -26.24
CA GLY A 69 -13.72 -4.52 -26.54
C GLY A 69 -13.25 -5.98 -26.31
N ALA A 70 -14.06 -6.94 -25.85
CA ALA A 70 -13.55 -8.24 -25.30
C ALA A 70 -13.77 -9.52 -26.16
N SER A 71 -12.89 -10.54 -26.07
CA SER A 71 -13.25 -11.98 -25.92
C SER A 71 -12.05 -12.92 -25.60
N SER A 72 -12.33 -14.20 -25.30
CA SER A 72 -11.48 -15.19 -24.60
C SER A 72 -10.89 -16.33 -25.46
N ALA A 73 -9.77 -16.98 -25.04
CA ALA A 73 -9.56 -18.44 -25.19
C ALA A 73 -8.36 -19.06 -24.40
N GLN A 74 -8.63 -20.21 -23.77
CA GLN A 74 -7.84 -21.46 -23.52
C GLN A 74 -6.33 -21.47 -23.15
N GLU A 75 -5.98 -22.47 -22.31
CA GLU A 75 -4.67 -22.67 -21.66
C GLU A 75 -3.89 -23.89 -22.18
N GLU A 76 -2.55 -23.83 -22.13
CA GLU A 76 -1.67 -25.00 -22.02
C GLU A 76 -0.51 -24.68 -21.03
N ARG A 77 0.06 -25.71 -20.38
CA ARG A 77 1.01 -25.65 -19.23
C ARG A 77 1.81 -24.33 -19.09
N VAL A 78 1.31 -23.47 -18.19
CA VAL A 78 1.66 -22.04 -18.12
C VAL A 78 2.91 -21.75 -17.27
N SER A 79 3.86 -21.00 -17.83
CA SER A 79 4.79 -20.19 -17.02
C SER A 79 4.06 -18.93 -16.55
N PRO A 80 4.24 -18.46 -15.30
CA PRO A 80 3.49 -17.31 -14.80
C PRO A 80 3.82 -16.05 -15.62
N GLU A 81 2.79 -15.53 -16.28
CA GLU A 81 2.83 -14.51 -17.33
C GLU A 81 1.58 -13.62 -17.21
N VAL A 82 1.70 -12.33 -17.52
CA VAL A 82 0.52 -11.49 -17.78
C VAL A 82 0.17 -11.65 -19.25
N ALA A 83 -0.90 -12.39 -19.54
CA ALA A 83 -1.45 -12.52 -20.88
C ALA A 83 -2.52 -11.45 -21.13
N TYR A 84 -2.51 -10.84 -22.32
CA TYR A 84 -3.56 -9.96 -22.80
C TYR A 84 -3.67 -10.00 -24.33
N THR A 85 -4.85 -9.69 -24.83
CA THR A 85 -5.23 -9.70 -26.25
C THR A 85 -5.68 -8.33 -26.72
N ASP A 86 -5.91 -8.17 -28.03
CA ASP A 86 -6.47 -6.93 -28.56
C ASP A 86 -7.88 -6.68 -27.97
N GLY A 87 -8.08 -5.47 -27.46
CA GLY A 87 -9.29 -5.04 -26.78
C GLY A 87 -9.39 -5.34 -25.26
N ASP A 88 -8.43 -6.08 -24.68
CA ASP A 88 -8.29 -6.17 -23.22
C ASP A 88 -7.93 -4.81 -22.61
N SER A 89 -8.55 -4.48 -21.49
CA SER A 89 -8.48 -3.14 -20.90
C SER A 89 -8.87 -3.10 -19.42
N VAL A 90 -8.24 -2.19 -18.67
CA VAL A 90 -8.62 -1.92 -17.27
C VAL A 90 -9.67 -0.81 -17.23
N ARG A 91 -10.74 -1.02 -16.45
CA ARG A 91 -11.82 -0.03 -16.28
C ARG A 91 -11.42 1.10 -15.33
N LEU A 92 -11.42 2.33 -15.85
CA LEU A 92 -11.51 3.55 -15.06
C LEU A 92 -12.99 3.93 -14.94
N THR A 93 -13.53 3.95 -13.72
CA THR A 93 -14.94 4.30 -13.46
C THR A 93 -15.02 5.66 -12.79
N VAL A 94 -15.82 6.57 -13.36
CA VAL A 94 -16.23 7.84 -12.75
C VAL A 94 -17.66 7.68 -12.27
N ALA A 95 -17.90 7.88 -10.98
CA ALA A 95 -19.22 7.69 -10.36
C ALA A 95 -19.47 8.74 -9.28
N VAL A 96 -20.76 9.03 -9.06
CA VAL A 96 -21.24 9.88 -7.96
C VAL A 96 -22.01 9.00 -6.98
N SER A 97 -21.78 9.22 -5.69
CA SER A 97 -22.57 8.64 -4.61
C SER A 97 -23.55 9.67 -4.07
N GLY A 98 -24.68 9.20 -3.54
CA GLY A 98 -25.60 10.02 -2.74
C GLY A 98 -25.26 10.05 -1.23
N ASP A 99 -24.09 9.55 -0.84
CA ASP A 99 -23.55 9.60 0.53
C ASP A 99 -22.96 10.99 0.84
N ASP A 100 -22.68 11.28 2.11
CA ASP A 100 -22.07 12.52 2.56
C ASP A 100 -20.59 12.58 2.12
N PHE A 101 -20.28 13.47 1.18
CA PHE A 101 -18.93 13.65 0.64
C PHE A 101 -17.96 14.19 1.69
N GLU A 102 -18.38 15.10 2.56
CA GLU A 102 -17.49 15.71 3.55
C GLU A 102 -17.13 14.68 4.64
N ASP A 103 -18.08 13.85 5.08
CA ASP A 103 -17.82 12.71 5.96
C ASP A 103 -16.91 11.68 5.27
N LEU A 104 -17.20 11.27 4.03
CA LEU A 104 -16.42 10.26 3.31
C LEU A 104 -14.99 10.70 2.99
N ALA A 105 -14.76 11.97 2.67
CA ALA A 105 -13.44 12.54 2.37
C ALA A 105 -12.68 13.00 3.64
N CYS A 106 -13.29 12.92 4.83
CA CYS A 106 -12.66 13.33 6.08
C CYS A 106 -11.58 12.34 6.57
N ASP A 107 -10.74 12.80 7.50
CA ASP A 107 -9.68 11.99 8.12
C ASP A 107 -10.18 11.14 9.30
N HIS A 108 -11.41 11.37 9.79
CA HIS A 108 -11.94 10.63 10.94
C HIS A 108 -12.23 9.15 10.63
N PRO A 109 -12.41 8.30 11.65
CA PRO A 109 -12.84 6.92 11.46
C PRO A 109 -14.17 6.83 10.71
N ARG A 110 -14.16 6.12 9.59
CA ARG A 110 -15.29 5.77 8.73
C ARG A 110 -15.40 4.24 8.69
N ASP A 111 -16.61 3.68 8.64
CA ASP A 111 -16.80 2.23 8.49
C ASP A 111 -16.31 1.78 7.10
N THR A 112 -15.45 0.76 7.01
CA THR A 112 -14.95 0.30 5.71
C THR A 112 -16.04 -0.30 4.83
N ALA A 113 -17.17 -0.70 5.41
CA ALA A 113 -18.35 -1.15 4.67
C ALA A 113 -19.03 -0.02 3.87
N ARG A 114 -18.78 1.26 4.18
CA ARG A 114 -19.18 2.41 3.31
C ARG A 114 -18.19 2.66 2.18
N LEU A 115 -16.90 2.38 2.40
CA LEU A 115 -15.85 2.58 1.38
C LEU A 115 -15.78 1.44 0.36
N ARG A 116 -16.01 0.19 0.79
CA ARG A 116 -15.97 -1.02 -0.06
C ARG A 116 -16.85 -0.93 -1.32
N PRO A 117 -18.13 -0.51 -1.25
CA PRO A 117 -19.00 -0.40 -2.42
C PRO A 117 -18.54 0.62 -3.46
N LEU A 118 -17.75 1.62 -3.06
CA LEU A 118 -17.19 2.65 -3.94
C LEU A 118 -16.07 2.10 -4.86
N LEU A 119 -15.51 0.93 -4.55
CA LEU A 119 -14.49 0.28 -5.38
C LEU A 119 -15.14 -0.41 -6.60
N PRO A 120 -14.53 -0.31 -7.79
CA PRO A 120 -14.98 -1.10 -8.93
C PRO A 120 -14.81 -2.60 -8.62
N PRO A 121 -15.80 -3.45 -8.95
CA PRO A 121 -15.64 -4.89 -8.79
C PRO A 121 -14.54 -5.39 -9.73
N LEU A 122 -13.57 -6.09 -9.14
CA LEU A 122 -12.58 -6.85 -9.88
C LEU A 122 -13.32 -7.99 -10.63
N PRO A 123 -13.06 -8.21 -11.92
CA PRO A 123 -13.67 -9.32 -12.64
C PRO A 123 -13.11 -10.62 -12.08
N THR A 124 -13.94 -11.40 -11.38
CA THR A 124 -13.55 -12.77 -11.00
C THR A 124 -13.53 -13.62 -12.27
N HIS A 125 -12.35 -13.96 -12.77
CA HIS A 125 -12.26 -15.00 -13.80
C HIS A 125 -12.81 -16.30 -13.20
N GLY A 126 -13.79 -16.90 -13.88
CA GLY A 126 -14.57 -18.02 -13.35
C GLY A 126 -13.74 -19.28 -13.10
N ASN A 127 -14.31 -20.24 -12.38
CA ASN A 127 -13.70 -21.53 -11.98
C ASN A 127 -13.28 -22.44 -13.17
N GLY A 128 -12.32 -21.99 -13.99
CA GLY A 128 -11.49 -22.86 -14.83
C GLY A 128 -10.52 -23.63 -13.94
N SER A 129 -10.18 -24.86 -14.31
CA SER A 129 -9.45 -25.82 -13.48
C SER A 129 -7.94 -25.56 -13.33
N SER A 130 -7.53 -24.30 -13.44
CA SER A 130 -6.14 -23.86 -13.34
C SER A 130 -5.89 -23.25 -11.97
N LEU A 131 -5.01 -23.88 -11.19
CA LEU A 131 -4.76 -23.55 -9.78
C LEU A 131 -4.03 -22.21 -9.57
N LEU A 132 -3.79 -21.42 -10.62
CA LEU A 132 -2.85 -20.29 -10.66
C LEU A 132 -3.32 -19.12 -11.55
N SER A 133 -4.59 -18.70 -11.46
CA SER A 133 -5.05 -17.43 -12.04
C SER A 133 -5.37 -16.40 -10.95
N GLN A 134 -4.99 -15.14 -11.13
CA GLN A 134 -5.25 -14.09 -10.14
C GLN A 134 -5.46 -12.70 -10.79
N ASP A 135 -6.42 -11.95 -10.25
CA ASP A 135 -6.85 -10.66 -10.80
C ASP A 135 -5.77 -9.58 -10.62
N VAL A 136 -5.26 -9.04 -11.73
CA VAL A 136 -4.30 -7.94 -11.73
C VAL A 136 -5.04 -6.61 -11.76
N LEU A 137 -4.92 -5.80 -10.71
CA LEU A 137 -5.23 -4.37 -10.76
C LEU A 137 -4.05 -3.54 -10.23
N ALA A 138 -3.42 -2.79 -11.13
CA ALA A 138 -2.47 -1.75 -10.80
C ALA A 138 -2.64 -0.56 -11.75
N ILE A 139 -3.09 0.59 -11.23
CA ILE A 139 -2.90 1.88 -11.90
C ILE A 139 -2.24 2.84 -10.92
N GLN A 140 -1.04 3.29 -11.26
CA GLN A 140 -0.38 4.40 -10.61
C GLN A 140 0.55 5.09 -11.61
N LYS A 141 0.02 6.10 -12.32
CA LYS A 141 0.75 6.88 -13.32
C LYS A 141 1.21 8.21 -12.72
N ALA A 142 2.39 8.23 -12.11
CA ALA A 142 3.13 9.47 -11.89
C ALA A 142 4.15 9.65 -13.03
N VAL A 143 3.73 10.25 -14.14
CA VAL A 143 4.65 10.58 -15.24
C VAL A 143 5.44 11.83 -14.86
N VAL A 144 6.71 11.60 -14.56
CA VAL A 144 7.78 12.63 -14.51
C VAL A 144 8.78 12.42 -15.67
N ASP A 145 8.70 11.27 -16.35
CA ASP A 145 9.59 10.85 -17.42
C ASP A 145 8.81 10.84 -18.76
N PRO A 146 9.19 11.65 -19.77
CA PRO A 146 8.54 11.65 -21.09
C PRO A 146 8.90 10.41 -21.93
N THR A 147 9.83 9.57 -21.46
CA THR A 147 10.27 8.36 -22.17
C THR A 147 9.17 7.30 -22.16
N PRO A 148 8.87 6.63 -23.30
CA PRO A 148 7.92 5.52 -23.36
C PRO A 148 8.27 4.38 -22.37
N PRO A 149 7.27 3.65 -21.83
CA PRO A 149 7.49 2.52 -20.95
C PRO A 149 8.32 1.41 -21.63
N LEU A 150 9.33 0.90 -20.91
CA LEU A 150 10.17 -0.21 -21.35
C LEU A 150 9.59 -1.54 -20.84
N PHE A 151 9.07 -2.35 -21.77
CA PHE A 151 8.44 -3.65 -21.47
C PHE A 151 9.40 -4.84 -21.46
N ASP A 152 10.64 -4.70 -21.94
CA ASP A 152 11.62 -5.79 -21.96
C ASP A 152 11.88 -6.30 -20.53
N ARG A 153 11.47 -7.54 -20.25
CA ARG A 153 11.61 -8.17 -18.94
C ARG A 153 13.05 -8.62 -18.65
N ASN A 154 13.87 -8.81 -19.69
CA ASN A 154 15.24 -9.32 -19.59
C ASN A 154 16.20 -8.32 -18.92
N VAL A 155 15.80 -7.05 -18.75
CA VAL A 155 16.55 -6.09 -17.93
C VAL A 155 16.61 -6.49 -16.45
N VAL A 156 15.64 -7.28 -15.96
CA VAL A 156 15.69 -7.92 -14.64
C VAL A 156 16.50 -9.20 -14.75
N ARG A 157 17.79 -9.12 -14.42
CA ARG A 157 18.68 -10.28 -14.40
C ARG A 157 18.42 -11.14 -13.15
N ASP A 158 18.06 -12.40 -13.36
CA ASP A 158 17.92 -13.38 -12.28
C ASP A 158 19.13 -14.33 -12.20
N GLY A 159 20.29 -13.78 -11.83
CA GLY A 159 21.51 -14.57 -11.64
C GLY A 159 21.47 -15.56 -10.46
N ALA A 160 20.39 -15.59 -9.68
CA ALA A 160 20.23 -16.45 -8.51
C ALA A 160 19.09 -17.49 -8.66
N GLY A 161 18.33 -17.49 -9.75
CA GLY A 161 17.17 -18.36 -9.92
C GLY A 161 16.12 -18.13 -8.82
N LEU A 162 15.84 -16.86 -8.52
CA LEU A 162 14.80 -16.43 -7.59
C LEU A 162 13.41 -16.70 -8.15
N ARG A 163 13.21 -16.56 -9.46
CA ARG A 163 11.94 -16.82 -10.15
C ARG A 163 11.48 -18.25 -9.93
N GLU A 164 12.33 -19.22 -10.24
CA GLU A 164 12.00 -20.64 -10.05
C GLU A 164 11.94 -21.03 -8.57
N ALA A 165 12.68 -20.35 -7.69
CA ALA A 165 12.54 -20.52 -6.25
C ALA A 165 11.18 -20.03 -5.73
N PHE A 166 10.71 -18.86 -6.18
CA PHE A 166 9.42 -18.29 -5.75
C PHE A 166 8.24 -19.09 -6.31
N ILE A 167 8.33 -19.59 -7.54
CA ILE A 167 7.34 -20.52 -8.11
C ILE A 167 7.23 -21.78 -7.23
N ARG A 168 8.36 -22.41 -6.87
CA ARG A 168 8.36 -23.56 -5.97
C ARG A 168 7.81 -23.22 -4.58
N ASP A 169 8.22 -22.09 -4.00
CA ASP A 169 7.71 -21.67 -2.69
C ASP A 169 6.19 -21.51 -2.68
N HIS A 170 5.59 -20.85 -3.69
CA HIS A 170 4.12 -20.74 -3.79
C HIS A 170 3.46 -22.10 -4.02
N GLN A 171 4.04 -22.98 -4.85
CA GLN A 171 3.54 -24.33 -5.09
C GLN A 171 3.55 -25.18 -3.81
N ASP A 172 4.64 -25.16 -3.05
CA ASP A 172 4.77 -25.86 -1.77
C ASP A 172 3.75 -25.33 -0.74
N LEU A 173 3.60 -24.01 -0.65
CA LEU A 173 2.66 -23.36 0.26
C LEU A 173 1.20 -23.67 -0.09
N ALA A 174 0.85 -23.65 -1.39
CA ALA A 174 -0.47 -24.02 -1.87
C ALA A 174 -0.77 -25.51 -1.63
N ALA A 175 0.19 -26.40 -1.90
CA ALA A 175 0.06 -27.84 -1.64
C ALA A 175 -0.07 -28.16 -0.14
N ALA A 176 0.58 -27.38 0.72
CA ALA A 176 0.43 -27.47 2.18
C ALA A 176 -0.88 -26.84 2.70
N GLY A 177 -1.67 -26.18 1.84
CA GLY A 177 -2.86 -25.44 2.26
C GLY A 177 -2.54 -24.26 3.18
N ASP A 178 -1.44 -23.56 2.95
CA ASP A 178 -0.99 -22.45 3.79
C ASP A 178 -2.00 -21.31 3.82
N ARG A 179 -2.41 -20.92 5.03
CA ARG A 179 -3.38 -19.84 5.27
C ARG A 179 -2.80 -18.67 6.06
N ARG A 180 -1.47 -18.56 6.19
CA ARG A 180 -0.86 -17.53 7.04
C ARG A 180 -1.17 -16.10 6.60
N LEU A 181 -1.45 -15.86 5.31
CA LEU A 181 -1.94 -14.58 4.80
C LEU A 181 -3.28 -14.15 5.43
N ASP A 182 -4.11 -15.08 5.91
CA ASP A 182 -5.36 -14.76 6.61
C ASP A 182 -5.12 -13.97 7.92
N GLY A 183 -3.93 -14.01 8.52
CA GLY A 183 -3.58 -13.24 9.73
C GLY A 183 -3.61 -11.71 9.52
N TRP A 184 -3.38 -11.28 8.28
CA TRP A 184 -3.48 -9.87 7.86
C TRP A 184 -4.90 -9.42 7.53
N ASP A 185 -5.82 -10.33 7.19
CA ASP A 185 -7.17 -9.97 6.75
C ASP A 185 -8.06 -9.52 7.91
N LEU A 186 -8.18 -8.20 8.10
CA LEU A 186 -8.97 -7.62 9.19
C LEU A 186 -10.46 -7.95 9.05
N ARG A 187 -10.94 -8.25 7.84
CA ARG A 187 -12.35 -8.61 7.58
C ARG A 187 -12.71 -9.98 8.18
N ARG A 188 -11.71 -10.80 8.52
CA ARG A 188 -11.88 -12.06 9.26
C ARG A 188 -11.94 -11.86 10.78
N ARG A 189 -11.64 -10.66 11.28
CA ARG A 189 -11.66 -10.35 12.73
C ARG A 189 -13.08 -9.94 13.17
N PRO A 190 -13.46 -10.21 14.43
CA PRO A 190 -14.75 -9.79 14.94
C PRO A 190 -14.83 -8.26 15.11
N GLY A 191 -16.04 -7.71 14.91
CA GLY A 191 -16.34 -6.30 15.11
C GLY A 191 -16.26 -5.44 13.84
N VAL A 192 -16.58 -4.15 13.99
CA VAL A 192 -16.53 -3.18 12.89
C VAL A 192 -15.09 -2.75 12.66
N ILE A 193 -14.61 -2.89 11.42
CA ILE A 193 -13.35 -2.31 10.96
C ILE A 193 -13.63 -0.88 10.51
N VAL A 194 -12.81 0.06 10.97
CA VAL A 194 -12.88 1.47 10.60
C VAL A 194 -11.58 1.91 9.95
N PHE A 195 -11.70 2.77 8.94
CA PHE A 195 -10.58 3.42 8.28
C PHE A 195 -10.49 4.90 8.71
N ALA A 196 -9.30 5.38 9.07
CA ALA A 196 -9.03 6.78 9.39
C ALA A 196 -7.69 7.22 8.77
N THR A 197 -7.49 8.52 8.58
CA THR A 197 -6.19 9.08 8.15
C THR A 197 -5.57 9.93 9.25
N PHE A 198 -4.26 9.91 9.34
CA PHE A 198 -3.47 10.68 10.31
C PHE A 198 -2.43 11.51 9.57
N ARG A 199 -2.46 12.85 9.73
CA ARG A 199 -1.53 13.77 9.06
C ARG A 199 -0.28 13.99 9.90
N PHE A 200 0.82 13.37 9.50
CA PHE A 200 2.13 13.70 10.04
C PHE A 200 2.63 14.94 9.29
N THR A 201 2.24 16.12 9.78
CA THR A 201 2.67 17.42 9.24
C THR A 201 4.17 17.60 9.39
N ASP A 202 4.78 18.44 8.55
CA ASP A 202 6.21 18.77 8.65
C ASP A 202 6.61 19.25 10.06
N GLU A 203 5.76 20.03 10.73
CA GLU A 203 6.03 20.47 12.11
C GLU A 203 6.05 19.30 13.11
N LEU A 204 5.07 18.39 13.02
CA LEU A 204 5.05 17.20 13.88
C LEU A 204 6.25 16.29 13.59
N LEU A 205 6.58 16.08 12.33
CA LEU A 205 7.74 15.30 11.90
C LEU A 205 9.06 15.93 12.36
N ARG A 206 9.21 17.25 12.23
CA ARG A 206 10.38 18.01 12.70
C ARG A 206 10.54 17.93 14.22
N ARG A 207 9.43 17.98 14.98
CA ARG A 207 9.43 17.81 16.44
C ARG A 207 9.79 16.38 16.85
N LEU A 208 9.18 15.39 16.21
CA LEU A 208 9.46 13.98 16.44
C LEU A 208 10.93 13.66 16.11
N GLY A 209 11.45 14.16 14.98
CA GLY A 209 12.84 13.99 14.57
C GLY A 209 13.85 14.46 15.60
N ARG A 210 13.66 15.65 16.21
CA ARG A 210 14.52 16.12 17.31
C ARG A 210 14.48 15.22 18.54
N HIS A 211 13.30 14.70 18.87
CA HIS A 211 13.14 13.78 20.00
C HIS A 211 13.84 12.43 19.74
N VAL A 212 13.68 11.85 18.54
CA VAL A 212 14.39 10.63 18.14
C VAL A 212 15.91 10.85 18.14
N GLU A 213 16.39 11.98 17.60
CA GLU A 213 17.81 12.33 17.66
C GLU A 213 18.31 12.46 19.11
N SER A 214 17.51 12.99 20.03
CA SER A 214 17.88 13.09 21.45
C SER A 214 17.85 11.75 22.22
N GLU A 215 16.96 10.81 21.86
CA GLU A 215 16.85 9.52 22.55
C GLU A 215 17.75 8.43 21.96
N THR A 216 18.01 8.46 20.65
CA THR A 216 18.66 7.36 19.93
C THR A 216 19.84 7.79 19.05
N SER A 217 20.22 9.07 19.08
CA SER A 217 21.24 9.68 18.21
C SER A 217 20.97 9.57 16.69
N ALA A 218 19.77 9.11 16.27
CA ALA A 218 19.49 8.78 14.88
C ALA A 218 18.70 9.89 14.15
N ARG A 219 19.31 10.48 13.12
CA ARG A 219 18.69 11.48 12.24
C ARG A 219 17.76 10.84 11.21
N CYS A 220 16.60 10.40 11.68
CA CYS A 220 15.64 9.65 10.88
C CYS A 220 14.94 10.51 9.81
N SER A 221 14.71 9.94 8.63
CA SER A 221 13.87 10.59 7.59
C SER A 221 12.40 10.74 8.01
N PRO A 222 11.65 11.69 7.42
CA PRO A 222 10.20 11.83 7.58
C PRO A 222 9.40 10.52 7.46
N TYR A 223 9.78 9.67 6.50
CA TYR A 223 9.16 8.35 6.31
C TYR A 223 9.36 7.45 7.53
N ALA A 224 10.60 7.33 8.02
CA ALA A 224 10.91 6.50 9.19
C ALA A 224 10.22 7.02 10.45
N LEU A 225 10.12 8.35 10.60
CA LEU A 225 9.43 9.00 11.72
C LEU A 225 7.92 8.73 11.72
N ALA A 226 7.23 8.93 10.58
CA ALA A 226 5.80 8.62 10.45
C ALA A 226 5.50 7.13 10.66
N CYS A 227 6.26 6.26 9.99
CA CYS A 227 6.11 4.81 10.10
C CYS A 227 6.41 4.30 11.52
N GLY A 228 7.46 4.78 12.17
CA GLY A 228 7.83 4.38 13.54
C GLY A 228 6.79 4.78 14.57
N ALA A 229 6.26 6.01 14.48
CA ALA A 229 5.17 6.45 15.34
C ALA A 229 3.88 5.64 15.10
N ALA A 230 3.50 5.41 13.84
CA ALA A 230 2.33 4.59 13.50
C ALA A 230 2.49 3.13 13.98
N TRP A 231 3.67 2.53 13.80
CA TRP A 231 3.97 1.16 14.24
C TRP A 231 3.86 1.02 15.77
N ALA A 232 4.51 1.91 16.54
CA ALA A 232 4.42 1.92 18.00
C ALA A 232 2.97 2.13 18.49
N GLY A 233 2.21 3.02 17.84
CA GLY A 233 0.80 3.24 18.12
C GLY A 233 -0.06 1.99 17.87
N ILE A 234 0.17 1.27 16.77
CA ILE A 234 -0.56 0.04 16.42
C ILE A 234 -0.22 -1.10 17.38
N VAL A 235 1.06 -1.27 17.76
CA VAL A 235 1.46 -2.29 18.74
C VAL A 235 0.82 -2.01 20.10
N ARG A 236 0.77 -0.75 20.54
CA ARG A 236 0.02 -0.34 21.74
C ARG A 236 -1.49 -0.61 21.61
N ALA A 237 -2.09 -0.31 20.46
CA ALA A 237 -3.52 -0.46 20.21
C ALA A 237 -4.00 -1.91 20.24
N ARG A 238 -3.15 -2.86 19.83
CA ARG A 238 -3.45 -4.30 19.84
C ARG A 238 -3.43 -4.95 21.24
N GLY A 239 -3.06 -4.17 22.27
CA GLY A 239 -2.95 -4.63 23.65
C GLY A 239 -1.58 -5.25 23.95
N GLY A 240 -0.90 -4.71 24.96
CA GLY A 240 0.27 -5.33 25.57
C GLY A 240 -0.13 -6.30 26.70
N GLY A 241 -1.08 -7.19 26.42
CA GLY A 241 -1.65 -8.14 27.38
C GLY A 241 -1.67 -9.56 26.83
N ASP A 242 -1.28 -10.51 27.67
CA ASP A 242 -1.28 -11.97 27.50
C ASP A 242 -0.40 -12.61 26.40
N ASP A 243 0.37 -11.84 25.64
CA ASP A 243 1.56 -12.38 24.94
C ASP A 243 2.74 -11.41 25.06
N THR A 244 3.42 -11.47 26.21
CA THR A 244 4.58 -10.62 26.55
C THR A 244 5.90 -11.15 26.00
N GLY A 245 5.86 -12.20 25.17
CA GLY A 245 7.04 -12.78 24.51
C GLY A 245 7.20 -12.31 23.07
N GLY A 246 8.45 -12.08 22.66
CA GLY A 246 8.83 -11.93 21.26
C GLY A 246 8.68 -10.52 20.66
N ASP A 247 9.17 -10.41 19.44
CA ASP A 247 9.34 -9.12 18.76
C ASP A 247 8.06 -8.62 18.10
N ALA A 248 7.98 -7.30 17.99
CA ALA A 248 7.14 -6.66 17.00
C ALA A 248 7.89 -6.67 15.66
N GLN A 249 7.16 -6.91 14.56
CA GLN A 249 7.70 -6.90 13.20
C GLN A 249 7.08 -5.77 12.38
N PHE A 250 7.91 -5.14 11.55
CA PHE A 250 7.54 -4.11 10.59
C PHE A 250 8.18 -4.38 9.24
N GLY A 251 7.36 -4.33 8.18
CA GLY A 251 7.77 -4.60 6.81
C GLY A 251 7.53 -3.41 5.89
N PHE A 252 8.47 -3.09 5.02
CA PHE A 252 8.26 -2.11 3.95
C PHE A 252 8.95 -2.55 2.66
N VAL A 253 8.63 -1.87 1.56
CA VAL A 253 9.24 -2.13 0.25
C VAL A 253 10.12 -0.96 -0.19
N THR A 254 11.25 -1.27 -0.82
CA THR A 254 12.18 -0.28 -1.38
C THR A 254 12.27 -0.39 -2.90
N GLY A 255 12.42 0.75 -3.59
CA GLY A 255 12.63 0.76 -5.04
C GLY A 255 14.01 0.23 -5.42
N CYS A 256 14.07 -0.88 -6.15
CA CYS A 256 15.31 -1.55 -6.52
C CYS A 256 15.92 -1.10 -7.85
N LYS A 257 15.21 -0.33 -8.68
CA LYS A 257 15.68 0.09 -10.03
C LYS A 257 17.14 0.59 -10.06
N PRO A 258 17.56 1.60 -9.27
CA PRO A 258 18.95 2.06 -9.24
C PRO A 258 19.90 1.18 -8.39
N ARG A 259 19.40 0.10 -7.78
CA ARG A 259 20.13 -0.76 -6.82
C ARG A 259 20.51 -2.13 -7.37
N THR A 260 19.99 -2.51 -8.54
CA THR A 260 20.42 -3.72 -9.25
C THR A 260 21.78 -3.51 -9.93
N SER A 261 22.45 -4.60 -10.30
CA SER A 261 23.66 -4.56 -11.12
C SER A 261 23.46 -5.42 -12.39
N PRO A 262 23.34 -4.81 -13.59
CA PRO A 262 23.29 -3.36 -13.84
C PRO A 262 22.01 -2.70 -13.29
N PRO A 263 21.98 -1.36 -13.15
CA PRO A 263 20.76 -0.62 -12.82
C PRO A 263 19.66 -0.82 -13.87
N ILE A 264 18.42 -0.98 -13.43
CA ILE A 264 17.24 -1.07 -14.29
C ILE A 264 16.76 0.36 -14.65
N PRO A 265 16.41 0.65 -15.92
CA PRO A 265 15.94 1.97 -16.35
C PRO A 265 14.72 2.52 -15.58
N SER A 266 14.64 3.85 -15.45
CA SER A 266 13.52 4.57 -14.80
C SER A 266 12.17 4.19 -15.40
N ASN A 267 12.10 4.17 -16.73
CA ASN A 267 10.93 3.87 -17.54
C ASN A 267 10.56 2.37 -17.62
N TYR A 268 11.29 1.46 -16.96
CA TYR A 268 10.93 0.05 -16.89
C TYR A 268 9.50 -0.16 -16.35
N PHE A 269 8.67 -0.84 -17.12
CA PHE A 269 7.27 -1.13 -16.80
C PHE A 269 7.19 -2.46 -16.05
N GLY A 270 6.98 -2.40 -14.72
CA GLY A 270 6.73 -3.55 -13.87
C GLY A 270 7.35 -3.41 -12.47
N ASN A 271 7.20 -4.46 -11.66
CA ASN A 271 7.70 -4.42 -10.29
C ASN A 271 9.23 -4.45 -10.23
N CYS A 272 9.78 -3.67 -9.31
CA CYS A 272 11.20 -3.69 -8.98
C CYS A 272 11.34 -3.23 -7.52
N LEU A 273 10.84 -4.07 -6.61
CA LEU A 273 10.66 -3.77 -5.19
C LEU A 273 11.38 -4.80 -4.32
N GLY A 274 12.24 -4.35 -3.43
CA GLY A 274 12.90 -5.18 -2.42
C GLY A 274 12.12 -5.19 -1.12
N LEU A 275 11.99 -6.36 -0.48
CA LEU A 275 11.32 -6.48 0.81
C LEU A 275 12.31 -6.18 1.93
N CYS A 276 11.96 -5.23 2.79
CA CYS A 276 12.74 -4.81 3.95
C CYS A 276 12.02 -5.23 5.24
N ARG A 277 12.78 -5.85 6.15
CA ARG A 277 12.33 -6.39 7.43
C ARG A 277 12.93 -5.57 8.58
N VAL A 278 12.14 -5.30 9.61
CA VAL A 278 12.53 -4.57 10.82
C VAL A 278 11.89 -5.28 12.01
N GLU A 279 12.67 -5.54 13.06
CA GLU A 279 12.23 -6.25 14.25
C GLU A 279 12.66 -5.46 15.48
N ALA A 280 11.83 -5.45 16.53
CA ALA A 280 12.11 -4.71 17.76
C ALA A 280 11.30 -5.27 18.94
N GLU A 281 11.87 -5.22 20.14
CA GLU A 281 11.26 -5.76 21.36
C GLU A 281 9.88 -5.12 21.62
N ARG A 282 8.82 -5.93 21.54
CA ARG A 282 7.42 -5.47 21.59
C ARG A 282 7.10 -4.69 22.87
N SER A 283 7.59 -5.16 24.01
CA SER A 283 7.41 -4.56 25.34
C SER A 283 8.03 -3.18 25.50
N ARG A 284 9.03 -2.82 24.68
CA ARG A 284 9.77 -1.56 24.76
C ARG A 284 9.61 -0.67 23.53
N LEU A 285 8.71 -1.01 22.61
CA LEU A 285 8.55 -0.27 21.35
C LEU A 285 8.00 1.15 21.61
N THR A 286 8.82 2.16 21.35
CA THR A 286 8.46 3.59 21.37
C THR A 286 8.46 4.15 19.96
N ALA A 287 7.86 5.32 19.74
CA ALA A 287 7.93 5.98 18.43
C ALA A 287 9.38 6.28 18.00
N ALA A 288 10.28 6.54 18.96
CA ALA A 288 11.67 6.85 18.71
C ALA A 288 12.49 5.62 18.30
N ASN A 289 12.49 4.55 19.10
CA ASN A 289 13.25 3.36 18.75
C ASN A 289 12.68 2.62 17.52
N ALA A 290 11.36 2.67 17.30
CA ALA A 290 10.73 2.19 16.07
C ALA A 290 11.21 2.97 14.84
N ALA A 291 11.25 4.31 14.91
CA ALA A 291 11.74 5.14 13.82
C ALA A 291 13.24 4.92 13.56
N ALA A 292 14.05 4.80 14.62
CA ALA A 292 15.49 4.52 14.52
C ALA A 292 15.78 3.14 13.90
N ALA A 293 15.03 2.10 14.28
CA ALA A 293 15.16 0.76 13.71
C ALA A 293 14.80 0.74 12.21
N ILE A 294 13.69 1.38 11.82
CA ILE A 294 13.31 1.55 10.41
C ILE A 294 14.40 2.34 9.67
N TRP A 295 14.92 3.42 10.28
CA TRP A 295 15.95 4.25 9.67
C TRP A 295 17.26 3.50 9.43
N SER A 296 17.75 2.71 10.40
CA SER A 296 18.96 1.90 10.25
C SER A 296 18.87 0.93 9.05
N VAL A 297 17.69 0.35 8.80
CA VAL A 297 17.46 -0.46 7.61
C VAL A 297 17.50 0.38 6.34
N ILE A 298 16.84 1.55 6.31
CA ILE A 298 16.82 2.47 5.16
C ILE A 298 18.22 3.02 4.81
N GLU A 299 19.01 3.42 5.81
CA GLU A 299 20.36 3.92 5.66
C GLU A 299 21.28 2.86 5.03
N GLY A 300 21.20 1.62 5.52
CA GLY A 300 21.87 0.46 4.93
C GLY A 300 21.56 0.24 3.45
N LEU A 301 20.35 0.55 2.97
CA LEU A 301 19.97 0.43 1.55
C LEU A 301 20.63 1.48 0.65
N SER A 302 21.38 2.42 1.23
CA SER A 302 22.14 3.46 0.53
C SER A 302 23.65 3.26 0.66
N THR A 303 24.12 2.56 1.70
CA THR A 303 25.54 2.33 1.98
C THR A 303 26.06 0.95 1.56
N GLU A 304 25.19 -0.07 1.52
CA GLU A 304 25.58 -1.46 1.20
C GLU A 304 25.03 -1.91 -0.17
N GLN A 305 25.94 -2.12 -1.12
CA GLN A 305 25.57 -2.63 -2.45
C GLN A 305 24.92 -4.02 -2.34
N GLY A 306 23.80 -4.20 -3.05
CA GLY A 306 23.05 -5.45 -3.04
C GLY A 306 22.18 -5.72 -1.80
N ARG A 307 22.24 -4.89 -0.74
CA ARG A 307 21.41 -5.07 0.48
C ARG A 307 19.91 -5.14 0.18
N ALA A 308 19.45 -4.43 -0.84
CA ALA A 308 18.04 -4.43 -1.27
C ALA A 308 17.54 -5.79 -1.83
N LEU A 309 18.45 -6.71 -2.19
CA LEU A 309 18.16 -8.09 -2.60
C LEU A 309 18.71 -9.13 -1.61
N ARG A 310 19.20 -8.70 -0.44
CA ARG A 310 19.74 -9.60 0.59
C ARG A 310 18.62 -10.53 1.08
N ASN A 311 18.96 -11.81 1.20
CA ASN A 311 18.04 -12.89 1.58
C ASN A 311 16.79 -13.01 0.67
N ALA A 312 16.87 -12.59 -0.59
CA ALA A 312 15.71 -12.60 -1.49
C ALA A 312 15.03 -13.98 -1.61
N ARG A 313 15.78 -15.09 -1.50
CA ARG A 313 15.23 -16.46 -1.47
C ARG A 313 14.17 -16.69 -0.39
N GLU A 314 14.17 -15.95 0.71
CA GLU A 314 13.24 -16.11 1.82
C GLU A 314 12.00 -15.21 1.71
N TRP A 315 11.86 -14.42 0.64
CA TRP A 315 10.83 -13.38 0.56
C TRP A 315 9.40 -13.93 0.54
N VAL A 316 9.13 -14.98 -0.24
CA VAL A 316 7.79 -15.58 -0.32
C VAL A 316 7.38 -16.19 1.02
N ARG A 317 8.22 -17.02 1.64
CA ARG A 317 7.93 -17.66 2.94
C ARG A 317 7.89 -16.66 4.09
N GLY A 318 8.85 -15.73 4.16
CA GLY A 318 8.85 -14.71 5.21
C GLY A 318 7.73 -13.68 5.09
N ALA A 319 7.14 -13.47 3.90
CA ALA A 319 5.89 -12.74 3.77
C ALA A 319 4.71 -13.47 4.46
N ARG A 320 4.67 -14.81 4.39
CA ARG A 320 3.69 -15.63 5.14
C ARG A 320 3.93 -15.52 6.65
N GLU A 321 5.18 -15.56 7.09
CA GLU A 321 5.55 -15.40 8.51
C GLU A 321 5.14 -14.03 9.07
N TYR A 322 5.41 -12.96 8.33
CA TYR A 322 4.99 -11.60 8.67
C TYR A 322 3.46 -11.49 8.77
N ALA A 323 2.71 -12.15 7.88
CA ALA A 323 1.25 -12.18 7.96
C ALA A 323 0.73 -12.93 9.20
N ALA A 324 1.33 -14.09 9.52
CA ALA A 324 1.01 -14.86 10.71
C ALA A 324 1.29 -14.08 12.00
N ALA A 325 2.44 -13.41 12.08
CA ALA A 325 2.85 -12.55 13.18
C ALA A 325 2.06 -11.22 13.26
N ARG A 326 1.12 -10.99 12.33
CA ARG A 326 0.35 -9.73 12.17
C ARG A 326 1.28 -8.52 12.02
N ALA A 327 2.46 -8.67 11.41
CA ALA A 327 3.45 -7.61 11.21
C ALA A 327 2.82 -6.38 10.55
N VAL A 328 3.23 -5.18 10.95
CA VAL A 328 2.75 -3.93 10.34
C VAL A 328 3.48 -3.73 9.02
N THR A 329 2.75 -3.60 7.92
CA THR A 329 3.34 -3.40 6.58
C THR A 329 2.98 -2.05 6.00
N VAL A 330 3.56 -1.69 4.85
CA VAL A 330 3.33 -0.40 4.18
C VAL A 330 2.84 -0.58 2.74
N ALA A 331 1.80 0.16 2.38
CA ALA A 331 1.29 0.30 1.02
C ALA A 331 1.39 1.76 0.56
N GLY A 332 1.98 2.02 -0.61
CA GLY A 332 2.19 3.39 -1.10
C GLY A 332 3.47 4.05 -0.55
N SER A 333 3.64 5.33 -0.87
CA SER A 333 4.81 6.14 -0.50
C SER A 333 4.54 7.61 -0.85
N PRO A 334 4.95 8.58 -0.01
CA PRO A 334 4.80 10.00 -0.31
C PRO A 334 5.66 10.48 -1.50
N LYS A 335 6.58 9.65 -2.00
CA LYS A 335 7.36 9.95 -3.22
C LYS A 335 6.58 9.68 -4.52
N LEU A 336 5.36 9.16 -4.42
CA LEU A 336 4.55 8.79 -5.59
C LEU A 336 3.71 9.96 -6.11
N GLY A 337 3.53 11.04 -5.35
CA GLY A 337 2.85 12.25 -5.82
C GLY A 337 1.42 11.99 -6.29
N VAL A 338 0.69 11.11 -5.61
CA VAL A 338 -0.64 10.63 -6.05
C VAL A 338 -1.67 11.74 -6.23
N TYR A 339 -1.67 12.76 -5.37
CA TYR A 339 -2.58 13.90 -5.47
C TYR A 339 -2.27 14.76 -6.71
N ALA A 340 -0.99 14.96 -7.02
CA ALA A 340 -0.58 15.70 -8.23
C ALA A 340 -0.78 14.87 -9.51
N ALA A 341 -0.46 13.58 -9.47
CA ALA A 341 -0.62 12.63 -10.57
C ALA A 341 -2.10 12.43 -10.96
N ALA A 342 -2.99 12.45 -9.97
CA ALA A 342 -4.44 12.32 -10.14
C ALA A 342 -5.14 13.64 -10.50
N HIS A 343 -4.42 14.67 -10.96
CA HIS A 343 -5.06 15.83 -11.58
C HIS A 343 -5.73 15.48 -12.91
N PHE A 344 -5.20 14.49 -13.64
CA PHE A 344 -5.68 14.02 -14.95
C PHE A 344 -5.86 15.08 -16.06
N GLY A 345 -5.48 16.35 -15.82
CA GLY A 345 -5.68 17.47 -16.75
C GLY A 345 -7.14 17.92 -16.87
N ALA A 346 -8.01 17.47 -15.96
CA ALA A 346 -9.44 17.76 -15.98
C ALA A 346 -9.78 19.07 -15.24
N PRO A 347 -10.93 19.72 -15.55
CA PRO A 347 -11.30 20.99 -14.91
C PRO A 347 -11.50 20.88 -13.39
N TRP A 348 -11.73 19.67 -12.87
CA TRP A 348 -11.93 19.37 -11.45
C TRP A 348 -10.65 19.26 -10.62
N GLY A 349 -9.52 19.81 -11.10
CA GLY A 349 -8.34 20.01 -10.28
C GLY A 349 -7.73 18.71 -9.74
N ARG A 350 -7.26 18.74 -8.49
CA ARG A 350 -6.68 17.59 -7.77
C ARG A 350 -7.74 16.93 -6.88
N PRO A 351 -7.62 15.64 -6.55
CA PRO A 351 -8.52 15.01 -5.59
C PRO A 351 -8.45 15.69 -4.23
N ARG A 352 -9.62 15.93 -3.63
CA ARG A 352 -9.79 16.37 -2.24
C ARG A 352 -9.19 15.37 -1.25
N LYS A 353 -9.27 14.08 -1.57
CA LYS A 353 -8.77 12.97 -0.74
C LYS A 353 -8.36 11.78 -1.61
N VAL A 354 -7.28 11.09 -1.22
CA VAL A 354 -6.86 9.80 -1.78
C VAL A 354 -6.81 8.75 -0.67
N GLU A 355 -7.40 7.58 -0.89
CA GLU A 355 -7.42 6.49 0.10
C GLU A 355 -7.03 5.16 -0.53
N ILE A 356 -6.23 4.36 0.17
CA ILE A 356 -5.93 2.97 -0.22
C ILE A 356 -6.86 2.03 0.56
N VAL A 357 -8.08 1.83 0.05
CA VAL A 357 -9.13 1.07 0.75
C VAL A 357 -8.74 -0.40 0.94
N SER A 358 -7.95 -0.98 0.03
CA SER A 358 -7.54 -2.40 0.15
C SER A 358 -6.72 -2.73 1.39
N VAL A 359 -6.22 -1.74 2.15
CA VAL A 359 -5.53 -2.01 3.43
C VAL A 359 -6.45 -2.57 4.52
N GLU A 360 -7.78 -2.54 4.35
CA GLU A 360 -8.67 -3.35 5.22
C GLU A 360 -8.37 -4.86 5.13
N ARG A 361 -7.81 -5.32 4.01
CA ARG A 361 -7.42 -6.73 3.78
C ARG A 361 -6.03 -7.06 4.31
N THR A 362 -5.22 -6.07 4.66
CA THR A 362 -3.80 -6.26 5.02
C THR A 362 -3.40 -5.69 6.36
N GLY A 363 -4.13 -4.70 6.89
CA GLY A 363 -3.71 -3.91 8.04
C GLY A 363 -2.46 -3.05 7.77
N ALA A 364 -2.11 -2.80 6.51
CA ALA A 364 -0.96 -1.99 6.13
C ALA A 364 -1.19 -0.48 6.37
N LEU A 365 -0.11 0.26 6.60
CA LEU A 365 -0.08 1.71 6.54
C LEU A 365 -0.32 2.16 5.08
N ALA A 366 -1.39 2.90 4.82
CA ALA A 366 -1.61 3.54 3.53
C ALA A 366 -0.89 4.90 3.49
N LEU A 367 0.20 5.01 2.72
CA LEU A 367 1.01 6.23 2.66
C LEU A 367 0.83 7.02 1.37
N ALA A 368 0.58 8.31 1.54
CA ALA A 368 0.61 9.34 0.50
C ALA A 368 1.34 10.59 1.03
N GLU A 369 1.73 11.47 0.11
CA GLU A 369 2.07 12.84 0.47
C GLU A 369 0.84 13.60 0.99
N SER A 370 1.06 14.71 1.68
CA SER A 370 -0.04 15.61 2.05
C SER A 370 -0.79 16.10 0.80
N GLY A 371 -2.10 15.88 0.77
CA GLY A 371 -2.99 16.35 -0.29
C GLY A 371 -3.44 17.80 -0.14
N ARG A 372 -3.01 18.49 0.93
CA ARG A 372 -3.41 19.88 1.23
C ARG A 372 -2.35 20.85 0.74
N ASP A 373 -2.76 21.81 -0.09
CA ASP A 373 -1.88 22.87 -0.56
C ASP A 373 -1.31 23.68 0.63
N GLY A 374 0.00 23.89 0.64
CA GLY A 374 0.72 24.62 1.70
C GLY A 374 1.06 23.81 2.96
N GLU A 375 0.40 22.67 3.21
CA GLU A 375 0.73 21.78 4.33
C GLU A 375 1.64 20.64 3.85
N GLY A 376 2.95 20.74 4.07
CA GLY A 376 3.87 19.62 3.86
C GLY A 376 3.71 18.51 4.91
N GLY A 377 4.08 17.28 4.54
CA GLY A 377 4.05 16.11 5.43
C GLY A 377 3.61 14.82 4.74
N ILE A 378 3.16 13.86 5.55
CA ILE A 378 2.77 12.51 5.14
C ILE A 378 1.35 12.21 5.66
N GLU A 379 0.46 11.74 4.79
CA GLU A 379 -0.81 11.13 5.21
C GLU A 379 -0.59 9.63 5.47
N VAL A 380 -1.04 9.17 6.65
CA VAL A 380 -1.02 7.76 7.07
C VAL A 380 -2.45 7.28 7.25
N GLY A 381 -3.00 6.58 6.27
CA GLY A 381 -4.28 5.88 6.36
C GLY A 381 -4.13 4.54 7.09
N LEU A 382 -5.10 4.22 7.94
CA LEU A 382 -5.13 3.03 8.79
C LEU A 382 -6.52 2.39 8.78
N ALA A 383 -6.60 1.09 8.49
CA ALA A 383 -7.75 0.26 8.83
C ALA A 383 -7.46 -0.52 10.11
N LEU A 384 -8.34 -0.44 11.12
CA LEU A 384 -8.23 -1.18 12.38
C LEU A 384 -9.64 -1.56 12.91
N PRO A 385 -9.78 -2.61 13.73
CA PRO A 385 -10.98 -2.80 14.55
C PRO A 385 -11.27 -1.55 15.39
N ARG A 386 -12.54 -1.17 15.55
CA ARG A 386 -12.94 0.10 16.20
C ARG A 386 -12.27 0.37 17.55
N GLY A 387 -12.16 -0.64 18.41
CA GLY A 387 -11.46 -0.53 19.70
C GLY A 387 -9.95 -0.27 19.56
N GLU A 388 -9.27 -0.97 18.65
CA GLU A 388 -7.84 -0.70 18.33
C GLU A 388 -7.69 0.74 17.77
N MET A 389 -8.61 1.18 16.91
CA MET A 389 -8.59 2.55 16.35
C MET A 389 -8.73 3.63 17.44
N ASP A 390 -9.63 3.48 18.40
CA ASP A 390 -9.81 4.49 19.45
C ASP A 390 -8.58 4.58 20.38
N VAL A 391 -7.89 3.46 20.67
CA VAL A 391 -6.60 3.47 21.38
C VAL A 391 -5.50 4.11 20.53
N PHE A 392 -5.44 3.83 19.23
CA PHE A 392 -4.49 4.46 18.32
C PHE A 392 -4.70 5.99 18.25
N ARG A 393 -5.95 6.45 18.14
CA ARG A 393 -6.29 7.89 18.12
C ARG A 393 -5.89 8.60 19.39
N ALA A 394 -6.07 7.96 20.55
CA ALA A 394 -5.59 8.49 21.83
C ALA A 394 -4.05 8.62 21.83
N PHE A 395 -3.33 7.56 21.41
CA PHE A 395 -1.87 7.60 21.28
C PHE A 395 -1.39 8.71 20.33
N TYR A 396 -2.01 8.85 19.17
CA TYR A 396 -1.64 9.86 18.16
C TYR A 396 -1.89 11.29 18.67
N ARG A 397 -3.02 11.54 19.34
CA ARG A 397 -3.33 12.84 19.97
C ARG A 397 -2.37 13.19 21.10
N ASP A 398 -1.90 12.20 21.86
CA ASP A 398 -0.91 12.38 22.91
C ASP A 398 0.52 12.63 22.36
N LEU A 399 0.82 12.21 21.13
CA LEU A 399 2.17 12.25 20.58
C LEU A 399 2.77 13.68 20.58
N PRO A 400 2.08 14.74 20.11
CA PRO A 400 2.60 16.11 20.21
C PRO A 400 2.79 16.61 21.65
N LEU A 401 2.05 16.08 22.63
CA LEU A 401 2.15 16.49 24.04
C LEU A 401 3.39 15.88 24.71
N ARG A 402 3.77 14.65 24.32
CA ARG A 402 4.99 13.97 24.80
C ARG A 402 6.26 14.56 24.20
N LEU A 403 6.14 15.19 23.02
CA LEU A 403 7.20 15.91 22.32
C LEU A 403 7.38 17.37 22.81
N ASP A 404 6.81 17.74 23.96
CA ASP A 404 6.98 19.07 24.57
C ASP A 404 7.94 19.02 25.78
N PRO A 405 9.10 19.71 25.72
CA PRO A 405 10.03 19.81 26.85
C PRO A 405 9.42 20.37 28.15
N ALA A 406 8.31 21.13 28.09
CA ALA A 406 7.62 21.63 29.27
C ALA A 406 6.90 20.51 30.05
N ALA A 407 6.41 19.46 29.37
CA ALA A 407 5.68 18.36 30.00
C ALA A 407 6.58 17.51 30.92
N TYR A 408 7.88 17.42 30.62
CA TYR A 408 8.86 16.69 31.42
C TYR A 408 9.05 17.31 32.81
N ARG A 409 9.15 18.65 32.88
CA ARG A 409 9.38 19.39 34.14
C ARG A 409 8.23 19.27 35.15
N CYS A 410 7.00 18.97 34.73
CA CYS A 410 5.88 18.72 35.63
C CYS A 410 5.84 17.30 36.23
N ARG A 411 6.64 16.35 35.71
CA ARG A 411 6.73 14.99 36.28
C ARG A 411 7.84 14.83 37.32
N GLU A 412 8.96 15.54 37.16
CA GLU A 412 10.06 15.51 38.14
C GLU A 412 9.80 16.43 39.35
N GLY A 413 8.90 17.41 39.24
CA GLY A 413 8.48 18.29 40.34
C GLY A 413 7.43 17.70 41.30
N LYS A 414 7.27 16.37 41.35
CA LYS A 414 6.39 15.65 42.28
C LYS A 414 7.06 14.39 42.86
N SER A 415 8.16 14.62 43.57
CA SER A 415 8.73 13.72 44.58
C SER A 415 8.92 14.52 45.87
#